data_AF-A0A4U6QER4-F1
#
_entry.id   AF-A0A4U6QER4-F1
#
_cell.length_a   1.000
_cell.length_b   1.000
_cell.length_c   1.000
_cell.angle_alpha   90.00
_cell.angle_beta   90.00
_cell.angle_gamma   90.00
#
_symmetry.space_group_name_H-M   'P 1'
#
loop_
_entity.id
_entity.type
_entity.pdbx_description
1 polymer ?
#
loop_
_entity_poly.entity_id
_entity_poly.type
_entity_poly.pdbx_seq_one_letter_code
_entity_poly.pdbx_strand_id
1 'polypeptide(L)'
;MNRSTASSTTGAASWIALTALVLAVLPACGAGRATSSTGTPSAEPAASSVAEPTPSTSSTTASPATAGTAALLASAQTQLSGMRQSDYQHETAVDAAAGRYDYDCSGFIDYTLTQVSPAALAEIPTTASAGRALAQDFEGFFSRLGAGDAHWTRVPTVPEIRPGDIVAWLVSPDTQSRDTGHVMIAATVPEPDPTISGAYRLQIIDSTTSPHADDSRTNGATGLGTGSIGLAVDAQGQPTGFYWQGGRKPDEATSIAVGRLTG
;
A
#
# COMPACT_ATOMS: atom_id res chain seq x y z
N MET A 1 5.27 65.26 20.47
CA MET A 1 4.31 64.33 21.11
C MET A 1 4.55 62.95 20.49
N ASN A 2 5.53 62.22 21.01
CA ASN A 2 5.36 60.99 21.82
C ASN A 2 4.47 59.92 21.17
N ARG A 3 5.08 58.88 20.58
CA ARG A 3 5.28 57.57 21.25
C ARG A 3 6.17 56.66 20.38
N SER A 4 7.32 56.29 20.96
CA SER A 4 8.04 55.04 20.68
C SER A 4 7.20 53.83 21.12
N THR A 5 7.47 52.66 20.52
CA THR A 5 7.62 51.30 21.09
C THR A 5 7.36 50.28 19.97
N ALA A 6 8.02 49.14 19.84
CA ALA A 6 9.25 48.59 20.40
C ALA A 6 9.57 47.34 19.55
N SER A 7 10.79 47.23 19.04
CA SER A 7 11.32 45.96 18.55
C SER A 7 11.68 45.09 19.75
N SER A 8 11.20 43.86 19.80
CA SER A 8 11.64 42.85 20.77
C SER A 8 12.01 41.56 20.03
N THR A 9 13.30 41.46 19.71
CA THR A 9 13.99 40.23 19.34
C THR A 9 14.81 39.78 20.53
N THR A 10 14.39 38.73 21.22
CA THR A 10 15.24 37.93 22.12
C THR A 10 14.61 36.57 22.35
N GLY A 11 15.38 35.52 22.11
CA GLY A 11 14.98 34.14 22.37
C GLY A 11 16.07 33.16 21.96
N ALA A 12 17.20 33.22 22.66
CA ALA A 12 18.32 32.30 22.51
C ALA A 12 17.88 30.86 22.87
N ALA A 13 18.08 29.92 21.94
CA ALA A 13 17.91 28.49 22.20
C ALA A 13 19.05 27.98 23.09
N SER A 14 18.73 27.63 24.34
CA SER A 14 19.63 26.89 25.21
C SER A 14 19.60 25.42 24.84
N TRP A 15 20.74 24.91 24.37
CA TRP A 15 20.99 23.49 24.20
C TRP A 15 21.30 22.87 25.57
N ILE A 16 20.39 22.03 26.08
CA ILE A 16 20.71 21.14 27.20
C ILE A 16 21.10 19.80 26.58
N ALA A 17 22.41 19.56 26.51
CA ALA A 17 22.96 18.23 26.33
C ALA A 17 22.78 17.46 27.66
N LEU A 18 22.00 16.38 27.63
CA LEU A 18 21.99 15.41 28.72
C LEU A 18 22.83 14.20 28.29
N THR A 19 24.02 14.12 28.87
CA THR A 19 24.96 13.02 28.73
C THR A 19 24.70 11.95 29.79
N ALA A 20 24.83 10.70 29.34
CA ALA A 20 25.21 9.48 30.08
C ALA A 20 24.19 8.85 31.05
N LEU A 21 23.93 7.55 30.83
CA LEU A 21 24.56 6.53 31.67
C LEU A 21 24.49 5.15 30.98
N VAL A 22 25.67 4.60 30.69
CA VAL A 22 25.87 3.18 30.35
C VAL A 22 25.75 2.37 31.63
N LEU A 23 24.86 1.38 31.67
CA LEU A 23 24.96 0.27 32.61
C LEU A 23 25.04 -1.03 31.81
N ALA A 24 26.25 -1.57 31.74
CA ALA A 24 26.51 -2.94 31.33
C ALA A 24 26.26 -3.87 32.52
N VAL A 25 25.46 -4.92 32.32
CA VAL A 25 25.38 -6.06 33.23
C VAL A 25 25.49 -7.35 32.40
N LEU A 26 26.65 -8.00 32.52
CA LEU A 26 26.87 -9.45 32.34
C LEU A 26 27.45 -9.94 33.70
N PRO A 27 27.54 -11.25 34.04
CA PRO A 27 27.36 -12.48 33.23
C PRO A 27 26.55 -13.60 33.94
N ALA A 28 26.30 -14.73 33.28
CA ALA A 28 26.35 -16.05 33.92
C ALA A 28 26.46 -17.18 32.88
N CYS A 29 27.61 -17.84 32.87
CA CYS A 29 27.83 -19.14 32.24
C CYS A 29 26.90 -20.19 32.85
N GLY A 30 26.25 -20.98 32.01
CA GLY A 30 25.61 -22.23 32.37
C GLY A 30 25.96 -23.30 31.34
N ALA A 31 27.08 -23.99 31.56
CA ALA A 31 27.48 -25.15 30.79
C ALA A 31 26.65 -26.37 31.24
N GLY A 32 25.91 -26.99 30.32
CA GLY A 32 25.26 -28.28 30.50
C GLY A 32 25.57 -29.17 29.30
N ARG A 33 26.43 -30.16 29.51
CA ARG A 33 27.00 -31.05 28.50
C ARG A 33 26.14 -32.32 28.37
N ALA A 34 25.83 -32.67 27.11
CA ALA A 34 25.64 -33.98 26.49
C ALA A 34 24.89 -35.10 27.23
N THR A 35 23.96 -35.75 26.52
CA THR A 35 24.09 -37.19 26.23
C THR A 35 23.46 -37.53 24.88
N SER A 36 24.28 -38.15 24.04
CA SER A 36 23.92 -38.79 22.78
C SER A 36 23.43 -40.20 23.09
N SER A 37 22.37 -40.66 22.43
CA SER A 37 22.01 -42.09 22.40
C SER A 37 21.99 -42.56 20.95
N THR A 38 23.07 -43.24 20.59
CA THR A 38 23.24 -44.10 19.41
C THR A 38 22.29 -45.31 19.47
N GLY A 39 21.60 -45.58 18.36
CA GLY A 39 20.93 -46.83 18.07
C GLY A 39 20.85 -47.06 16.57
N THR A 40 21.72 -47.94 16.06
CA THR A 40 21.78 -48.43 14.66
C THR A 40 21.33 -49.91 14.64
N PRO A 41 21.22 -50.58 13.48
CA PRO A 41 20.07 -50.70 12.58
C PRO A 41 19.42 -52.09 12.63
N SER A 42 18.25 -52.28 12.00
CA SER A 42 17.84 -53.63 11.56
C SER A 42 16.81 -53.63 10.42
N ALA A 43 17.24 -54.29 9.33
CA ALA A 43 16.50 -55.07 8.36
C ALA A 43 15.47 -54.40 7.41
N GLU A 44 15.92 -54.28 6.15
CA GLU A 44 15.14 -54.51 4.92
C GLU A 44 14.45 -55.89 4.95
N PRO A 45 13.30 -56.10 4.27
CA PRO A 45 13.36 -56.31 2.82
C PRO A 45 12.13 -55.82 2.01
N ALA A 46 12.32 -55.91 0.69
CA ALA A 46 11.34 -56.12 -0.38
C ALA A 46 10.97 -54.89 -1.23
N ALA A 47 11.60 -54.89 -2.41
CA ALA A 47 11.31 -54.07 -3.56
C ALA A 47 9.82 -54.10 -3.93
N SER A 48 9.25 -52.91 -4.14
CA SER A 48 8.02 -52.72 -4.89
C SER A 48 8.22 -51.59 -5.87
N SER A 49 7.94 -51.90 -7.13
CA SER A 49 8.11 -51.07 -8.32
C SER A 49 7.43 -49.71 -8.16
N VAL A 50 8.22 -48.63 -8.22
CA VAL A 50 7.70 -47.26 -8.31
C VAL A 50 7.57 -46.94 -9.80
N ALA A 51 6.33 -46.90 -10.27
CA ALA A 51 5.99 -46.30 -11.55
C ALA A 51 6.35 -44.80 -11.51
N GLU A 52 7.06 -44.36 -12.53
CA GLU A 52 7.48 -42.98 -12.75
C GLU A 52 6.25 -42.06 -12.81
N PRO A 53 6.11 -41.05 -11.92
CA PRO A 53 5.01 -40.11 -12.04
C PRO A 53 5.33 -39.16 -13.19
N THR A 54 4.65 -39.36 -14.32
CA THR A 54 4.52 -38.36 -15.37
C THR A 54 4.11 -37.02 -14.75
N PRO A 55 4.83 -35.91 -14.99
CA PRO A 55 4.39 -34.60 -14.51
C PRO A 55 3.13 -34.22 -15.27
N SER A 56 1.98 -34.39 -14.61
CA SER A 56 0.73 -33.79 -15.06
C SER A 56 0.87 -32.29 -14.88
N THR A 57 1.20 -31.59 -15.96
CA THR A 57 1.15 -30.13 -16.03
C THR A 57 -0.32 -29.70 -15.99
N SER A 58 -0.89 -29.66 -14.78
CA SER A 58 -2.19 -29.03 -14.55
C SER A 58 -2.00 -27.53 -14.65
N SER A 59 -2.15 -27.00 -15.86
CA SER A 59 -2.31 -25.57 -16.11
C SER A 59 -3.66 -25.14 -15.55
N THR A 60 -3.70 -24.79 -14.26
CA THR A 60 -4.86 -24.16 -13.65
C THR A 60 -5.03 -22.79 -14.30
N THR A 61 -5.97 -22.66 -15.24
CA THR A 61 -6.41 -21.36 -15.77
C THR A 61 -6.95 -20.55 -14.60
N ALA A 62 -6.26 -19.47 -14.23
CA ALA A 62 -6.73 -18.56 -13.20
C ALA A 62 -8.11 -18.00 -13.60
N SER A 63 -9.00 -17.84 -12.62
CA SER A 63 -10.28 -17.16 -12.84
C SER A 63 -10.03 -15.76 -13.43
N PRO A 64 -10.87 -15.24 -14.33
CA PRO A 64 -10.74 -13.86 -14.86
C PRO A 64 -10.53 -12.84 -13.74
N ALA A 65 -11.25 -13.00 -12.61
CA ALA A 65 -11.12 -12.18 -11.41
C ALA A 65 -9.68 -12.09 -10.88
N THR A 66 -8.96 -13.21 -10.95
CA THR A 66 -7.57 -13.31 -10.54
C THR A 66 -6.62 -12.78 -11.62
N ALA A 67 -6.99 -12.87 -12.90
CA ALA A 67 -6.17 -12.41 -14.02
C ALA A 67 -6.08 -10.89 -14.08
N GLY A 68 -7.22 -10.16 -14.00
CA GLY A 68 -7.24 -8.70 -14.07
C GLY A 68 -6.44 -8.05 -12.93
N THR A 69 -6.72 -8.46 -11.69
CA THR A 69 -6.01 -7.98 -10.50
C THR A 69 -4.51 -8.27 -10.56
N ALA A 70 -4.11 -9.47 -10.99
CA ALA A 70 -2.70 -9.82 -11.13
C ALA A 70 -2.00 -8.99 -12.22
N ALA A 71 -2.68 -8.72 -13.34
CA ALA A 71 -2.14 -7.88 -14.41
C ALA A 71 -1.95 -6.42 -13.95
N LEU A 72 -2.89 -5.88 -13.17
CA LEU A 72 -2.75 -4.53 -12.61
C LEU A 72 -1.53 -4.43 -11.69
N LEU A 73 -1.39 -5.39 -10.76
CA LEU A 73 -0.24 -5.43 -9.86
C LEU A 73 1.08 -5.60 -10.63
N ALA A 74 1.13 -6.50 -11.61
CA ALA A 74 2.31 -6.74 -12.42
C ALA A 74 2.73 -5.49 -13.21
N SER A 75 1.76 -4.73 -13.74
CA SER A 75 2.00 -3.45 -14.41
C SER A 75 2.60 -2.42 -13.44
N ALA A 76 2.03 -2.26 -12.26
CA ALA A 76 2.55 -1.36 -11.22
C ALA A 76 3.98 -1.75 -10.78
N GLN A 77 4.25 -3.04 -10.58
CA GLN A 77 5.58 -3.54 -10.23
C GLN A 77 6.59 -3.34 -11.36
N THR A 78 6.16 -3.47 -12.62
CA THR A 78 7.00 -3.18 -13.78
C THR A 78 7.41 -1.71 -13.79
N GLN A 79 6.47 -0.79 -13.54
CA GLN A 79 6.77 0.64 -13.42
C GLN A 79 7.77 0.92 -12.29
N LEU A 80 7.53 0.36 -11.08
CA LEU A 80 8.45 0.50 -9.95
C LEU A 80 9.88 0.00 -10.27
N SER A 81 9.99 -1.18 -10.85
CA SER A 81 11.30 -1.79 -11.16
C SER A 81 12.04 -1.09 -12.31
N GLY A 82 11.31 -0.50 -13.26
CA GLY A 82 11.87 0.23 -14.38
C GLY A 82 12.13 1.71 -14.09
N MET A 83 11.63 2.24 -12.97
CA MET A 83 11.75 3.63 -12.59
C MET A 83 13.21 4.03 -12.31
N ARG A 84 13.63 5.14 -12.92
CA ARG A 84 14.88 5.86 -12.66
C ARG A 84 14.62 7.24 -12.08
N GLN A 85 13.53 7.86 -12.51
CA GLN A 85 13.05 9.15 -12.02
C GLN A 85 11.52 9.09 -11.89
N SER A 86 11.01 9.71 -10.84
CA SER A 86 9.59 9.98 -10.69
C SER A 86 9.42 11.24 -9.85
N ASP A 87 8.46 12.07 -10.25
CA ASP A 87 8.05 13.25 -9.53
C ASP A 87 6.51 13.32 -9.47
N TYR A 88 5.97 13.78 -8.35
CA TYR A 88 4.54 14.01 -8.21
C TYR A 88 4.13 15.28 -8.94
N GLN A 89 3.22 15.17 -9.91
CA GLN A 89 2.65 16.30 -10.63
C GLN A 89 1.27 15.96 -11.20
N HIS A 90 0.42 16.97 -11.41
CA HIS A 90 -0.97 16.76 -11.84
C HIS A 90 -1.14 16.35 -13.31
N GLU A 91 -0.10 16.54 -14.13
CA GLU A 91 -0.04 16.07 -15.51
C GLU A 91 0.65 14.71 -15.57
N THR A 92 0.08 13.75 -16.28
CA THR A 92 0.71 12.44 -16.49
C THR A 92 1.70 12.51 -17.63
N ALA A 93 2.99 12.38 -17.32
CA ALA A 93 4.10 12.40 -18.27
C ALA A 93 5.02 11.20 -18.04
N VAL A 94 4.85 10.16 -18.86
CA VAL A 94 5.60 8.91 -18.75
C VAL A 94 6.50 8.70 -19.98
N ASP A 95 7.77 8.42 -19.74
CA ASP A 95 8.70 7.85 -20.71
C ASP A 95 9.26 6.55 -20.12
N ALA A 96 8.55 5.45 -20.36
CA ALA A 96 8.89 4.14 -19.81
C ALA A 96 10.25 3.63 -20.31
N ALA A 97 10.69 4.04 -21.51
CA ALA A 97 11.98 3.65 -22.07
C ALA A 97 13.14 4.35 -21.34
N ALA A 98 12.95 5.63 -20.99
CA ALA A 98 13.89 6.38 -20.15
C ALA A 98 13.74 6.09 -18.64
N GLY A 99 12.69 5.39 -18.22
CA GLY A 99 12.39 5.12 -16.81
C GLY A 99 11.88 6.35 -16.06
N ARG A 100 11.21 7.29 -16.74
CA ARG A 100 10.61 8.48 -16.15
C ARG A 100 9.10 8.30 -15.98
N TYR A 101 8.61 8.47 -14.76
CA TYR A 101 7.20 8.28 -14.40
C TYR A 101 6.69 9.45 -13.57
N ASP A 102 6.23 10.53 -14.22
CA ASP A 102 5.80 11.73 -13.50
C ASP A 102 4.27 11.84 -13.57
N TYR A 103 3.62 11.72 -12.42
CA TYR A 103 2.15 11.73 -12.29
C TYR A 103 1.74 11.93 -10.82
N ASP A 104 0.47 12.21 -10.59
CA ASP A 104 -0.13 12.18 -9.26
C ASP A 104 -0.74 10.80 -8.96
N CYS A 105 -1.37 10.66 -7.80
CA CYS A 105 -1.94 9.39 -7.34
C CYS A 105 -2.93 8.79 -8.33
N SER A 106 -3.82 9.61 -8.88
CA SER A 106 -4.82 9.16 -9.85
C SER A 106 -4.24 8.99 -11.26
N GLY A 107 -3.21 9.77 -11.62
CA GLY A 107 -2.52 9.64 -12.91
C GLY A 107 -1.74 8.34 -13.01
N PHE A 108 -1.16 7.90 -11.89
CA PHE A 108 -0.58 6.57 -11.76
C PHE A 108 -1.59 5.46 -12.07
N ILE A 109 -2.78 5.51 -11.45
CA ILE A 109 -3.82 4.48 -11.63
C ILE A 109 -4.38 4.52 -13.05
N ASP A 110 -4.65 5.71 -13.58
CA ASP A 110 -5.13 5.92 -14.96
C ASP A 110 -4.15 5.36 -15.99
N TYR A 111 -2.85 5.69 -15.87
CA TYR A 111 -1.81 5.16 -16.74
C TYR A 111 -1.72 3.64 -16.64
N THR A 112 -1.72 3.10 -15.42
CA THR A 112 -1.61 1.64 -15.18
C THR A 112 -2.81 0.90 -15.78
N LEU A 113 -4.03 1.40 -15.59
CA LEU A 113 -5.25 0.82 -16.16
C LEU A 113 -5.28 0.96 -17.68
N THR A 114 -4.77 2.04 -18.25
CA THR A 114 -4.64 2.20 -19.71
C THR A 114 -3.76 1.10 -20.32
N GLN A 115 -2.74 0.62 -19.60
CA GLN A 115 -1.89 -0.47 -20.09
C GLN A 115 -2.55 -1.85 -19.96
N VAL A 116 -3.41 -2.03 -18.94
CA VAL A 116 -3.91 -3.36 -18.55
C VAL A 116 -5.33 -3.61 -19.02
N SER A 117 -6.23 -2.68 -18.78
CA SER A 117 -7.65 -2.79 -19.15
C SER A 117 -8.28 -1.41 -19.40
N PRO A 118 -8.10 -0.86 -20.62
CA PRO A 118 -8.79 0.38 -21.03
C PRO A 118 -10.32 0.28 -20.93
N ALA A 119 -10.88 -0.92 -21.10
CA ALA A 119 -12.32 -1.16 -20.96
C ALA A 119 -12.78 -0.95 -19.51
N ALA A 120 -12.04 -1.48 -18.54
CA ALA A 120 -12.34 -1.28 -17.12
C ALA A 120 -12.17 0.18 -16.70
N LEU A 121 -11.17 0.89 -17.25
CA LEU A 121 -10.98 2.33 -16.99
C LEU A 121 -12.15 3.16 -17.50
N ALA A 122 -12.69 2.84 -18.67
CA ALA A 122 -13.81 3.57 -19.28
C ALA A 122 -15.12 3.49 -18.48
N GLU A 123 -15.25 2.54 -17.55
CA GLU A 123 -16.41 2.42 -16.66
C GLU A 123 -16.35 3.41 -15.49
N ILE A 124 -15.18 3.94 -15.17
CA ILE A 124 -14.97 4.85 -14.05
C ILE A 124 -15.41 6.25 -14.48
N PRO A 125 -16.43 6.85 -13.83
CA PRO A 125 -16.90 8.18 -14.18
C PRO A 125 -15.78 9.21 -14.03
N THR A 126 -15.68 10.14 -14.98
CA THR A 126 -14.78 11.30 -14.86
C THR A 126 -15.63 12.52 -14.54
N THR A 127 -15.58 12.99 -13.29
CA THR A 127 -16.35 14.18 -12.88
C THR A 127 -15.50 15.45 -12.90
N ALA A 128 -14.18 15.31 -12.90
CA ALA A 128 -13.26 16.42 -12.95
C ALA A 128 -13.08 16.98 -14.37
N SER A 129 -12.90 18.31 -14.46
CA SER A 129 -12.53 19.00 -15.69
C SER A 129 -11.14 18.62 -16.23
N ALA A 130 -10.36 17.86 -15.45
CA ALA A 130 -9.03 17.38 -15.81
C ALA A 130 -9.04 16.31 -16.92
N GLY A 131 -10.21 15.79 -17.30
CA GLY A 131 -10.34 14.82 -18.39
C GLY A 131 -9.97 13.38 -18.01
N ARG A 132 -9.76 13.11 -16.72
CA ARG A 132 -9.55 11.77 -16.14
C ARG A 132 -10.15 11.66 -14.74
N ALA A 133 -10.39 10.43 -14.29
CA ALA A 133 -10.90 10.15 -12.95
C ALA A 133 -9.91 10.59 -11.87
N LEU A 134 -10.41 11.24 -10.82
CA LEU A 134 -9.66 11.59 -9.61
C LEU A 134 -9.97 10.60 -8.47
N ALA A 135 -9.26 10.69 -7.34
CA ALA A 135 -9.46 9.76 -6.21
C ALA A 135 -10.92 9.65 -5.75
N GLN A 136 -11.64 10.77 -5.70
CA GLN A 136 -13.08 10.80 -5.39
C GLN A 136 -13.96 10.04 -6.38
N ASP A 137 -13.55 9.97 -7.65
CA ASP A 137 -14.29 9.27 -8.69
C ASP A 137 -14.12 7.76 -8.53
N PHE A 138 -12.90 7.30 -8.22
CA PHE A 138 -12.63 5.91 -7.86
C PHE A 138 -13.40 5.49 -6.61
N GLU A 139 -13.33 6.28 -5.55
CA GLU A 139 -14.07 6.00 -4.30
C GLU A 139 -15.58 5.94 -4.55
N GLY A 140 -16.13 6.95 -5.24
CA GLY A 140 -17.56 7.05 -5.53
C GLY A 140 -18.05 5.94 -6.47
N PHE A 141 -17.21 5.49 -7.40
CA PHE A 141 -17.49 4.34 -8.25
C PHE A 141 -17.50 3.03 -7.45
N PHE A 142 -16.42 2.76 -6.71
CA PHE A 142 -16.27 1.51 -5.94
C PHE A 142 -17.30 1.36 -4.82
N SER A 143 -17.71 2.46 -4.18
CA SER A 143 -18.75 2.46 -3.15
C SER A 143 -20.15 2.09 -3.69
N ARG A 144 -20.37 2.26 -5.00
CA ARG A 144 -21.64 1.96 -5.69
C ARG A 144 -21.64 0.66 -6.49
N LEU A 145 -20.48 0.00 -6.64
CA LEU A 145 -20.37 -1.29 -7.33
C LEU A 145 -21.35 -2.32 -6.72
N GLY A 146 -22.07 -3.00 -7.60
CA GLY A 146 -23.07 -4.00 -7.28
C GLY A 146 -22.71 -5.38 -7.83
N ALA A 147 -23.68 -6.29 -7.82
CA ALA A 147 -23.53 -7.57 -8.50
C ALA A 147 -23.72 -7.37 -10.01
N GLY A 148 -22.74 -7.78 -10.82
CA GLY A 148 -22.83 -7.79 -12.28
C GLY A 148 -22.10 -6.67 -13.02
N ASP A 149 -21.29 -5.87 -12.33
CA ASP A 149 -20.35 -4.95 -13.01
C ASP A 149 -19.32 -5.76 -13.81
N ALA A 150 -19.02 -5.29 -15.03
CA ALA A 150 -18.38 -6.14 -16.04
C ALA A 150 -16.92 -6.42 -15.74
N HIS A 151 -16.17 -5.41 -15.30
CA HIS A 151 -14.74 -5.55 -15.01
C HIS A 151 -14.40 -5.35 -13.53
N TRP A 152 -15.36 -4.98 -12.69
CA TRP A 152 -15.08 -4.61 -11.31
C TRP A 152 -15.88 -5.41 -10.31
N THR A 153 -15.29 -5.64 -9.14
CA THR A 153 -15.99 -6.17 -7.98
C THR A 153 -15.63 -5.36 -6.75
N ARG A 154 -16.64 -5.02 -5.94
CA ARG A 154 -16.40 -4.36 -4.66
C ARG A 154 -15.74 -5.30 -3.68
N VAL A 155 -14.72 -4.82 -2.97
CA VAL A 155 -14.14 -5.49 -1.80
C VAL A 155 -14.70 -4.81 -0.55
N PRO A 156 -15.63 -5.46 0.19
CA PRO A 156 -16.37 -4.79 1.25
C PRO A 156 -15.53 -4.63 2.53
N THR A 157 -14.65 -5.56 2.84
CA THR A 157 -13.94 -5.55 4.13
C THR A 157 -12.43 -5.47 3.92
N VAL A 158 -11.73 -4.82 4.85
CA VAL A 158 -10.27 -4.70 4.80
C VAL A 158 -9.59 -6.09 4.75
N PRO A 159 -9.97 -7.10 5.56
CA PRO A 159 -9.35 -8.43 5.48
C PRO A 159 -9.45 -9.13 4.12
N GLU A 160 -10.40 -8.73 3.27
CA GLU A 160 -10.58 -9.30 1.94
C GLU A 160 -9.73 -8.65 0.86
N ILE A 161 -9.03 -7.55 1.17
CA ILE A 161 -8.11 -6.87 0.25
C ILE A 161 -7.00 -7.85 -0.15
N ARG A 162 -6.70 -7.85 -1.44
CA ARG A 162 -5.65 -8.65 -2.08
C ARG A 162 -4.66 -7.75 -2.80
N PRO A 163 -3.42 -8.23 -3.01
CA PRO A 163 -2.48 -7.56 -3.90
C PRO A 163 -3.11 -7.28 -5.26
N GLY A 164 -3.03 -6.05 -5.73
CA GLY A 164 -3.62 -5.55 -6.97
C GLY A 164 -5.00 -4.91 -6.82
N ASP A 165 -5.65 -4.97 -5.67
CA ASP A 165 -6.86 -4.18 -5.44
C ASP A 165 -6.53 -2.68 -5.39
N ILE A 166 -7.46 -1.84 -5.85
CA ILE A 166 -7.34 -0.38 -5.79
C ILE A 166 -8.06 0.12 -4.55
N VAL A 167 -7.35 0.83 -3.68
CA VAL A 167 -7.90 1.48 -2.49
C VAL A 167 -8.02 2.97 -2.77
N ALA A 168 -9.20 3.54 -2.57
CA ALA A 168 -9.45 4.97 -2.73
C ALA A 168 -10.15 5.52 -1.49
N TRP A 169 -9.76 6.72 -1.05
CA TRP A 169 -10.45 7.42 0.02
C TRP A 169 -10.61 8.90 -0.27
N LEU A 170 -11.61 9.51 0.34
CA LEU A 170 -11.85 10.95 0.27
C LEU A 170 -10.99 11.69 1.29
N VAL A 171 -10.71 12.97 1.03
CA VAL A 171 -10.22 13.87 2.07
C VAL A 171 -11.34 14.13 3.10
N SER A 172 -10.99 14.28 4.37
CA SER A 172 -11.99 14.58 5.41
C SER A 172 -12.79 15.84 5.06
N PRO A 173 -14.13 15.82 5.24
CA PRO A 173 -15.02 16.94 4.93
C PRO A 173 -14.65 18.27 5.59
N ASP A 174 -13.89 18.21 6.69
CA ASP A 174 -13.54 19.35 7.53
C ASP A 174 -12.31 20.13 7.02
N THR A 175 -11.66 19.69 5.95
CA THR A 175 -10.48 20.38 5.40
C THR A 175 -10.87 21.34 4.27
N GLN A 176 -10.30 22.56 4.29
CA GLN A 176 -10.41 23.50 3.16
C GLN A 176 -9.43 23.14 2.03
N SER A 177 -9.18 21.85 1.83
CA SER A 177 -8.21 21.35 0.86
C SER A 177 -8.82 21.33 -0.55
N ARG A 178 -7.98 21.52 -1.57
CA ARG A 178 -8.34 21.22 -2.97
C ARG A 178 -8.08 19.76 -3.33
N ASP A 179 -7.58 18.99 -2.37
CA ASP A 179 -7.36 17.56 -2.50
C ASP A 179 -8.71 16.83 -2.60
N THR A 180 -8.81 15.89 -3.53
CA THR A 180 -10.00 15.07 -3.73
C THR A 180 -9.97 13.78 -2.94
N GLY A 181 -8.82 13.43 -2.37
CA GLY A 181 -8.58 12.12 -1.80
C GLY A 181 -7.29 11.49 -2.31
N HIS A 182 -7.04 10.26 -1.89
CA HIS A 182 -5.90 9.48 -2.35
C HIS A 182 -6.34 8.16 -2.97
N VAL A 183 -5.58 7.67 -3.94
CA VAL A 183 -5.82 6.38 -4.59
C VAL A 183 -4.51 5.65 -4.82
N MET A 184 -4.50 4.35 -4.57
CA MET A 184 -3.31 3.50 -4.55
C MET A 184 -3.64 2.05 -4.87
N ILE A 185 -2.61 1.25 -5.16
CA ILE A 185 -2.73 -0.21 -5.38
C ILE A 185 -2.21 -0.94 -4.14
N ALA A 186 -2.97 -1.90 -3.63
CA ALA A 186 -2.51 -2.80 -2.58
C ALA A 186 -1.35 -3.68 -3.10
N ALA A 187 -0.20 -3.65 -2.42
CA ALA A 187 0.94 -4.51 -2.74
C ALA A 187 0.90 -5.84 -1.98
N THR A 188 0.28 -5.87 -0.80
CA THR A 188 0.18 -7.06 0.05
C THR A 188 -1.26 -7.36 0.43
N VAL A 189 -1.48 -8.49 1.10
CA VAL A 189 -2.67 -8.65 1.94
C VAL A 189 -2.53 -7.77 3.19
N PRO A 190 -3.63 -7.29 3.79
CA PRO A 190 -3.55 -6.54 5.04
C PRO A 190 -3.31 -7.46 6.23
N GLU A 191 -2.51 -6.99 7.18
CA GLU A 191 -2.21 -7.67 8.42
C GLU A 191 -2.74 -6.87 9.61
N PRO A 192 -3.32 -7.49 10.65
CA PRO A 192 -3.74 -6.75 11.84
C PRO A 192 -2.58 -5.93 12.42
N ASP A 193 -2.85 -4.67 12.77
CA ASP A 193 -1.83 -3.81 13.38
C ASP A 193 -1.55 -4.29 14.82
N PRO A 194 -0.30 -4.63 15.16
CA PRO A 194 0.03 -5.17 16.48
C PRO A 194 -0.04 -4.11 17.60
N THR A 195 -0.13 -2.84 17.25
CA THR A 195 -0.11 -1.70 18.18
C THR A 195 -1.44 -0.95 18.25
N ILE A 196 -2.35 -1.16 17.30
CA ILE A 196 -3.62 -0.45 17.17
C ILE A 196 -4.74 -1.46 16.97
N SER A 197 -5.53 -1.69 18.02
CA SER A 197 -6.70 -2.58 17.95
C SER A 197 -7.73 -2.06 16.96
N GLY A 198 -8.25 -2.94 16.10
CA GLY A 198 -9.22 -2.56 15.07
C GLY A 198 -8.60 -1.83 13.86
N ALA A 199 -7.29 -1.97 13.64
CA ALA A 199 -6.62 -1.48 12.45
C ALA A 199 -5.83 -2.59 11.75
N TYR A 200 -5.59 -2.41 10.46
CA TYR A 200 -4.75 -3.26 9.63
C TYR A 200 -3.64 -2.43 8.99
N ARG A 201 -2.46 -3.03 8.80
CA ARG A 201 -1.38 -2.51 7.97
C ARG A 201 -1.49 -3.07 6.57
N LEU A 202 -1.28 -2.21 5.58
CA LEU A 202 -1.29 -2.57 4.18
C LEU A 202 -0.11 -1.91 3.49
N GLN A 203 0.72 -2.71 2.81
CA GLN A 203 1.71 -2.15 1.90
C GLN A 203 1.02 -1.77 0.60
N ILE A 204 1.39 -0.62 0.07
CA ILE A 204 0.80 -0.04 -1.14
C ILE A 204 1.86 0.36 -2.17
N ILE A 205 1.40 0.56 -3.39
CA ILE A 205 2.09 1.27 -4.47
C ILE A 205 1.26 2.49 -4.82
N ASP A 206 1.86 3.68 -4.82
CA ASP A 206 1.16 4.92 -5.14
C ASP A 206 2.09 5.97 -5.76
N SER A 207 1.53 7.15 -6.04
CA SER A 207 2.29 8.38 -6.26
C SER A 207 1.89 9.43 -5.25
N THR A 208 2.83 10.02 -4.52
CA THR A 208 2.51 10.99 -3.45
C THR A 208 3.58 12.08 -3.29
N THR A 209 3.18 13.23 -2.74
CA THR A 209 4.09 14.31 -2.30
C THR A 209 4.66 14.07 -0.91
N SER A 210 4.03 13.22 -0.11
CA SER A 210 4.33 13.03 1.30
C SER A 210 4.57 11.55 1.59
N PRO A 211 5.72 11.18 2.17
CA PRO A 211 6.06 9.79 2.38
C PRO A 211 5.14 9.12 3.41
N HIS A 212 4.95 7.81 3.22
CA HIS A 212 4.27 6.91 4.16
C HIS A 212 5.24 6.37 5.23
N ALA A 213 4.77 5.45 6.08
CA ALA A 213 5.68 4.62 6.87
C ALA A 213 6.42 3.62 5.96
N ASP A 214 7.66 3.24 6.31
CA ASP A 214 8.48 2.30 5.52
C ASP A 214 8.59 2.66 4.02
N ASP A 215 8.55 3.95 3.69
CA ASP A 215 8.49 4.42 2.31
C ASP A 215 9.78 4.11 1.54
N SER A 216 9.65 3.65 0.29
CA SER A 216 10.81 3.38 -0.58
C SER A 216 11.47 4.65 -1.10
N ARG A 217 10.77 5.79 -1.06
CA ARG A 217 11.28 7.08 -1.52
C ARG A 217 12.26 7.63 -0.49
N THR A 218 13.38 8.16 -0.97
CA THR A 218 14.36 8.83 -0.11
C THR A 218 13.84 10.19 0.37
N ASN A 219 14.35 10.69 1.50
CA ASN A 219 13.87 11.90 2.15
C ASN A 219 13.75 13.10 1.19
N GLY A 220 12.50 13.47 0.87
CA GLY A 220 12.15 14.61 0.02
C GLY A 220 11.81 14.27 -1.42
N ALA A 221 12.01 13.01 -1.86
CA ALA A 221 11.54 12.55 -3.15
C ALA A 221 10.00 12.38 -3.14
N THR A 222 9.38 12.70 -4.26
CA THR A 222 7.94 12.56 -4.50
C THR A 222 7.71 11.58 -5.65
N GLY A 223 6.46 11.33 -6.05
CA GLY A 223 6.16 10.50 -7.21
C GLY A 223 5.92 9.04 -6.83
N LEU A 224 6.23 8.10 -7.72
CA LEU A 224 6.04 6.66 -7.59
C LEU A 224 6.91 6.03 -6.51
N GLY A 225 6.35 5.08 -5.77
CA GLY A 225 7.04 4.32 -4.74
C GLY A 225 6.09 3.40 -3.98
N THR A 226 6.60 2.81 -2.91
CA THR A 226 5.84 1.96 -1.99
C THR A 226 5.86 2.53 -0.59
N GLY A 227 4.88 2.14 0.22
CA GLY A 227 4.88 2.42 1.66
C GLY A 227 3.77 1.72 2.41
N SER A 228 3.85 1.76 3.72
CA SER A 228 2.90 1.18 4.67
C SER A 228 1.86 2.22 5.06
N ILE A 229 0.58 1.89 4.87
CA ILE A 229 -0.55 2.63 5.45
C ILE A 229 -1.25 1.77 6.51
N GLY A 230 -1.98 2.43 7.40
CA GLY A 230 -2.97 1.79 8.27
C GLY A 230 -4.39 2.01 7.78
N LEU A 231 -5.28 1.05 7.99
CA LEU A 231 -6.72 1.15 7.74
C LEU A 231 -7.48 0.81 9.03
N ALA A 232 -8.24 1.77 9.56
CA ALA A 232 -9.15 1.54 10.68
C ALA A 232 -10.44 0.87 10.20
N VAL A 233 -10.97 -0.06 10.98
CA VAL A 233 -12.21 -0.76 10.66
C VAL A 233 -13.28 -0.68 11.74
N ASP A 234 -14.54 -0.82 11.33
CA ASP A 234 -15.64 -1.06 12.26
C ASP A 234 -15.70 -2.54 12.70
N ALA A 235 -16.73 -2.89 13.48
CA ALA A 235 -16.95 -4.25 13.98
C ALA A 235 -17.25 -5.27 12.86
N GLN A 236 -17.59 -4.82 11.66
CA GLN A 236 -17.87 -5.62 10.47
C GLN A 236 -16.65 -5.71 9.54
N GLY A 237 -15.53 -5.07 9.90
CA GLY A 237 -14.32 -5.04 9.07
C GLY A 237 -14.40 -4.05 7.91
N GLN A 238 -15.41 -3.18 7.85
CA GLN A 238 -15.52 -2.13 6.84
C GLN A 238 -14.51 -1.01 7.17
N PRO A 239 -13.83 -0.44 6.17
CA PRO A 239 -12.89 0.64 6.41
C PRO A 239 -13.62 1.94 6.84
N THR A 240 -13.06 2.64 7.83
CA THR A 240 -13.65 3.87 8.41
C THR A 240 -12.69 5.04 8.53
N GLY A 241 -11.41 4.82 8.22
CA GLY A 241 -10.36 5.83 8.27
C GLY A 241 -8.99 5.22 7.99
N PHE A 242 -7.97 6.07 7.89
CA PHE A 242 -6.60 5.65 7.55
C PHE A 242 -5.55 6.22 8.50
N TYR A 243 -4.34 5.67 8.42
CA TYR A 243 -3.12 6.12 9.09
C TYR A 243 -2.01 6.25 8.04
N TRP A 244 -1.51 7.46 7.81
CA TRP A 244 -0.58 7.83 6.74
C TRP A 244 0.88 7.48 7.08
N GLN A 245 1.28 7.59 8.35
CA GLN A 245 2.65 7.28 8.82
C GLN A 245 2.66 6.37 10.04
N GLY A 246 1.72 5.42 10.11
CA GLY A 246 1.59 4.50 11.26
C GLY A 246 1.20 5.19 12.57
N GLY A 247 0.53 6.35 12.50
CA GLY A 247 0.09 7.13 13.65
C GLY A 247 -0.76 6.32 14.63
N ARG A 248 -0.87 6.76 15.89
CA ARG A 248 -1.63 6.02 16.94
C ARG A 248 -3.13 6.27 16.94
N LYS A 249 -3.59 7.29 16.21
CA LYS A 249 -5.01 7.58 15.94
C LYS A 249 -5.17 7.68 14.43
N PRO A 250 -6.35 7.31 13.87
CA PRO A 250 -6.59 7.53 12.46
C PRO A 250 -6.31 9.01 12.18
N ASP A 251 -5.53 9.27 11.15
CA ASP A 251 -5.22 10.64 10.78
C ASP A 251 -6.53 11.35 10.40
N GLU A 252 -7.44 10.65 9.71
CA GLU A 252 -8.77 11.13 9.38
C GLU A 252 -9.82 10.01 9.33
N ALA A 253 -11.02 10.27 9.85
CA ALA A 253 -12.20 9.45 9.59
C ALA A 253 -12.78 9.86 8.23
N THR A 254 -12.90 8.92 7.29
CA THR A 254 -13.29 9.23 5.91
C THR A 254 -13.90 8.01 5.23
N SER A 255 -14.59 8.25 4.10
CA SER A 255 -15.06 7.18 3.24
C SER A 255 -13.88 6.55 2.51
N ILE A 256 -13.81 5.22 2.57
CA ILE A 256 -12.81 4.41 1.88
C ILE A 256 -13.57 3.33 1.11
N ALA A 257 -13.25 3.18 -0.16
CA ALA A 257 -13.80 2.13 -1.01
C ALA A 257 -12.69 1.38 -1.74
N VAL A 258 -12.92 0.08 -1.96
CA VAL A 258 -11.94 -0.80 -2.59
C VAL A 258 -12.57 -1.51 -3.78
N GLY A 259 -11.89 -1.42 -4.93
CA GLY A 259 -12.28 -2.04 -6.18
C GLY A 259 -11.27 -3.10 -6.60
N ARG A 260 -11.78 -4.27 -7.01
CA ARG A 260 -11.00 -5.37 -7.57
C ARG A 260 -11.23 -5.46 -9.08
N LEU A 261 -10.16 -5.42 -9.87
CA LEU A 261 -10.21 -5.62 -11.30
C LEU A 261 -10.37 -7.11 -11.63
N THR A 262 -11.37 -7.47 -12.42
CA THR A 262 -11.76 -8.86 -12.67
C THR A 262 -11.77 -9.31 -14.13
N GLY A 263 -11.53 -8.39 -15.07
CA GLY A 263 -11.45 -8.68 -16.51
C GLY A 263 -10.15 -8.20 -17.12
#